data_AF-A0A2Z5QXD9-F1
#
_entry.id   AF-A0A2Z5QXD9-F1
#
_cell.length_a   1.000
_cell.length_b   1.000
_cell.length_c   1.000
_cell.angle_alpha   90.00
_cell.angle_beta   90.00
_cell.angle_gamma   90.00
#
_symmetry.space_group_name_H-M   'P 1'
#
loop_
_entity.id
_entity.type
_entity.pdbx_description
1 polymer ?
#
loop_
_entity_poly.entity_id
_entity_poly.type
_entity_poly.pdbx_seq_one_letter_code
_entity_poly.pdbx_strand_id
1 'polypeptide(L)'
;MVPVIPVVPVMPVAQYPAALPNVSPQALARGQRGLRNTLCVRLLVLAVIALIETSIIAQYTREMAMAFGVLAVLYAVVQVWPLIRPPRNNSDASVYIAWGVFSMISFVGVGLLLAPITLMLLVLDWRGISLGMDPMLILCVLAVLWLLEVILLSVTLYRFGSLRMMLTQQAPLMDYLNTHGR
;
A
#
# COMPACT_ATOMS: atom_id res chain seq x y z
N MET A 1 -39.78 38.35 -13.89
CA MET A 1 -38.81 37.49 -14.62
C MET A 1 -38.48 36.31 -13.72
N VAL A 2 -39.02 35.14 -14.02
CA VAL A 2 -38.75 33.90 -13.27
C VAL A 2 -37.61 33.16 -14.00
N PRO A 3 -36.56 32.69 -13.31
CA PRO A 3 -35.45 32.02 -13.99
C PRO A 3 -35.90 30.63 -14.46
N VAL A 4 -35.75 30.37 -15.76
CA VAL A 4 -35.94 29.04 -16.35
C VAL A 4 -34.70 28.22 -16.02
N ILE A 5 -34.84 27.25 -15.13
CA ILE A 5 -33.83 26.24 -14.86
C ILE A 5 -33.82 25.29 -16.06
N PRO A 6 -32.68 25.03 -16.72
CA PRO A 6 -32.63 24.08 -17.83
C PRO A 6 -32.94 22.68 -17.28
N VAL A 7 -34.07 22.12 -17.71
CA VAL A 7 -34.42 20.73 -17.47
C VAL A 7 -33.36 19.88 -18.16
N VAL A 8 -32.54 19.20 -17.35
CA VAL A 8 -31.61 18.18 -17.84
C VAL A 8 -32.43 17.15 -18.63
N PRO A 9 -32.08 16.86 -19.90
CA PRO A 9 -32.83 15.88 -20.66
C PRO A 9 -32.72 14.53 -19.96
N VAL A 10 -33.86 13.97 -19.54
CA VAL A 10 -33.95 12.57 -19.14
C VAL A 10 -33.69 11.76 -20.40
N MET A 11 -32.48 11.19 -20.50
CA MET A 11 -32.12 10.36 -21.65
C MET A 11 -33.03 9.12 -21.68
N PRO A 12 -33.67 8.80 -22.82
CA PRO A 12 -34.45 7.59 -22.97
C PRO A 12 -33.55 6.35 -22.87
N VAL A 13 -34.10 5.29 -22.26
CA VAL A 13 -33.49 4.02 -21.82
C VAL A 13 -32.78 3.18 -22.92
N ALA A 14 -32.59 3.70 -24.13
CA ALA A 14 -32.12 2.94 -25.29
C ALA A 14 -30.66 3.22 -25.73
N GLN A 15 -29.85 3.91 -24.92
CA GLN A 15 -28.43 4.16 -25.21
C GLN A 15 -27.50 3.82 -24.04
N TYR A 16 -27.72 2.69 -23.37
CA TYR A 16 -26.59 2.03 -22.73
C TYR A 16 -25.70 1.49 -23.86
N PRO A 17 -24.43 1.91 -23.99
CA PRO A 17 -23.54 1.27 -24.94
C PRO A 17 -23.51 -0.23 -24.61
N ALA A 18 -23.97 -1.03 -25.56
CA ALA A 18 -23.85 -2.48 -25.52
C ALA A 18 -22.37 -2.81 -25.20
N ALA A 19 -22.17 -3.60 -24.15
CA ALA A 19 -20.90 -3.96 -23.53
C ALA A 19 -20.29 -2.92 -22.56
N LEU A 20 -20.99 -2.64 -21.45
CA LEU A 20 -20.26 -2.55 -20.18
C LEU A 20 -19.56 -3.91 -19.99
N PRO A 21 -18.22 -3.98 -19.90
CA PRO A 21 -17.57 -5.25 -19.59
C PRO A 21 -18.06 -5.62 -18.19
N ASN A 22 -18.94 -6.62 -18.12
CA ASN A 22 -19.38 -7.19 -16.86
C ASN A 22 -18.11 -7.73 -16.20
N VAL A 23 -17.49 -6.94 -15.32
CA VAL A 23 -16.34 -7.43 -14.56
C VAL A 23 -16.86 -8.60 -13.75
N SER A 24 -16.44 -9.80 -14.15
CA SER A 24 -16.94 -11.03 -13.53
C SER A 24 -16.61 -10.99 -12.03
N PRO A 25 -17.49 -11.48 -11.15
CA PRO A 25 -17.19 -11.59 -9.71
C PRO A 25 -15.87 -12.34 -9.46
N GLN A 26 -15.51 -13.26 -10.36
CA GLN A 26 -14.23 -13.96 -10.36
C GLN A 26 -13.03 -13.03 -10.61
N ALA A 27 -13.14 -12.06 -11.51
CA ALA A 27 -12.08 -11.08 -11.77
C ALA A 27 -11.83 -10.17 -10.56
N LEU A 28 -12.91 -9.71 -9.89
CA LEU A 28 -12.79 -8.93 -8.66
C LEU A 28 -12.14 -9.76 -7.53
N ALA A 29 -12.58 -11.01 -7.34
CA ALA A 29 -11.99 -11.90 -6.35
C ALA A 29 -10.51 -12.20 -6.61
N ARG A 30 -10.10 -12.37 -7.88
CA ARG A 30 -8.68 -12.50 -8.25
C ARG A 30 -7.90 -11.21 -7.96
N GLY A 31 -8.46 -10.05 -8.27
CA GLY A 31 -7.87 -8.74 -7.97
C GLY A 31 -7.63 -8.54 -6.47
N GLN A 32 -8.64 -8.86 -5.64
CA GLN A 32 -8.54 -8.78 -4.18
C GLN A 32 -7.52 -9.76 -3.60
N ARG A 33 -7.45 -11.01 -4.11
CA ARG A 33 -6.40 -11.97 -3.70
C ARG A 33 -5.01 -11.48 -4.08
N GLY A 34 -4.86 -10.94 -5.29
CA GLY A 34 -3.59 -10.37 -5.74
C GLY A 34 -3.14 -9.20 -4.85
N LEU A 35 -4.05 -8.31 -4.47
CA LEU A 35 -3.79 -7.23 -3.53
C LEU A 35 -3.35 -7.78 -2.15
N ARG A 36 -4.10 -8.75 -1.61
CA ARG A 36 -3.78 -9.37 -0.31
C ARG A 36 -2.37 -9.97 -0.33
N ASN A 37 -2.03 -10.71 -1.37
CA ASN A 37 -0.70 -11.32 -1.50
C ASN A 37 0.40 -10.25 -1.55
N THR A 38 0.20 -9.17 -2.33
CA THR A 38 1.17 -8.07 -2.36
C THR A 38 1.33 -7.41 -0.99
N LEU A 39 0.24 -7.15 -0.26
CA LEU A 39 0.31 -6.58 1.09
C LEU A 39 1.01 -7.51 2.09
N CYS A 40 0.77 -8.83 2.03
CA CYS A 40 1.49 -9.79 2.87
C CYS A 40 3.00 -9.79 2.60
N VAL A 41 3.40 -9.73 1.32
CA VAL A 41 4.82 -9.65 0.95
C VAL A 41 5.44 -8.35 1.47
N ARG A 42 4.71 -7.22 1.37
CA ARG A 42 5.17 -5.94 1.95
C ARG A 42 5.38 -6.03 3.46
N LEU A 43 4.43 -6.60 4.19
CA LEU A 43 4.58 -6.78 5.64
C LEU A 43 5.80 -7.64 5.98
N LEU A 44 6.08 -8.68 5.19
CA LEU A 44 7.28 -9.49 5.36
C LEU A 44 8.57 -8.68 5.10
N VAL A 45 8.62 -7.94 3.99
CA VAL A 45 9.79 -7.08 3.66
C VAL A 45 10.01 -6.02 4.74
N LEU A 46 8.95 -5.34 5.19
CA LEU A 46 9.01 -4.37 6.27
C LEU A 46 9.50 -4.98 7.58
N ALA A 47 9.05 -6.20 7.92
CA ALA A 47 9.54 -6.91 9.10
C ALA A 47 11.04 -7.22 9.01
N VAL A 48 11.52 -7.64 7.83
CA VAL A 48 12.96 -7.89 7.60
C VAL A 48 13.77 -6.61 7.71
N ILE A 49 13.32 -5.51 7.08
CA ILE A 49 13.96 -4.18 7.21
C ILE A 49 14.02 -3.77 8.67
N ALA A 50 12.89 -3.84 9.37
CA ALA A 50 12.79 -3.46 10.78
C ALA A 50 13.74 -4.29 11.66
N LEU A 51 13.83 -5.60 11.43
CA LEU A 51 14.75 -6.47 12.17
C LEU A 51 16.22 -6.09 11.92
N ILE A 52 16.62 -5.90 10.66
CA ILE A 52 18.01 -5.53 10.31
C ILE A 52 18.36 -4.17 10.93
N GLU A 53 17.55 -3.15 10.70
CA GLU A 53 17.79 -1.77 11.17
C GLU A 53 17.78 -1.71 12.72
N THR A 54 16.80 -2.35 13.37
CA THR A 54 16.75 -2.39 14.84
C THR A 54 17.97 -3.11 15.40
N SER A 55 18.41 -4.20 14.77
CA SER A 55 19.59 -4.96 15.20
C SER A 55 20.88 -4.14 15.07
N ILE A 56 21.00 -3.32 14.02
CA ILE A 56 22.13 -2.40 13.85
C ILE A 56 22.09 -1.34 14.96
N ILE A 57 20.96 -0.65 15.13
CA ILE A 57 20.84 0.44 16.11
C ILE A 57 21.03 -0.06 17.55
N ALA A 58 20.53 -1.26 17.87
CA ALA A 58 20.58 -1.84 19.21
C ALA A 58 22.00 -2.06 19.76
N GLN A 59 22.99 -2.15 18.87
CA GLN A 59 24.39 -2.31 19.29
C GLN A 59 24.98 -1.01 19.83
N TYR A 60 24.45 0.14 19.39
CA TYR A 60 24.96 1.45 19.79
C TYR A 60 24.13 2.02 20.92
N THR A 61 22.80 1.98 20.81
CA THR A 61 21.91 2.52 21.83
C THR A 61 20.62 1.71 21.95
N ARG A 62 20.37 1.21 23.15
CA ARG A 62 19.15 0.45 23.45
C ARG A 62 17.89 1.30 23.32
N GLU A 63 17.96 2.57 23.72
CA GLU A 63 16.82 3.50 23.70
C GLU A 63 16.39 3.86 22.26
N MET A 64 17.32 4.16 21.35
CA MET A 64 16.95 4.43 19.95
C MET A 64 16.43 3.16 19.26
N ALA A 65 16.99 1.99 19.58
CA ALA A 65 16.50 0.73 19.02
C ALA A 65 15.05 0.43 19.45
N MET A 66 14.71 0.68 20.73
CA MET A 66 13.33 0.55 21.19
C MET A 66 12.41 1.57 20.50
N ALA A 67 12.83 2.83 20.39
CA ALA A 67 12.05 3.87 19.72
C ALA A 67 11.78 3.52 18.24
N PHE A 68 12.81 3.06 17.53
CA PHE A 68 12.70 2.64 16.14
C PHE A 68 11.82 1.37 16.00
N GLY A 69 12.02 0.38 16.88
CA GLY A 69 11.20 -0.83 16.88
C GLY A 69 9.71 -0.53 17.10
N VAL A 70 9.38 0.37 18.03
CA VAL A 70 7.98 0.83 18.24
C VAL A 70 7.45 1.53 17.00
N LEU A 71 8.22 2.43 16.38
CA LEU A 71 7.81 3.12 15.16
C LEU A 71 7.55 2.13 14.00
N ALA A 72 8.42 1.12 13.84
CA ALA A 72 8.27 0.08 12.83
C ALA A 72 7.01 -0.77 13.06
N VAL A 73 6.72 -1.14 14.31
CA VAL A 73 5.48 -1.86 14.67
C VAL A 73 4.24 -1.01 14.38
N LEU A 74 4.24 0.26 14.78
CA LEU A 74 3.12 1.17 14.50
C LEU A 74 2.90 1.31 12.99
N TYR A 75 3.98 1.47 12.23
CA TYR A 75 3.90 1.52 10.77
C TYR A 75 3.30 0.23 10.21
N ALA A 76 3.77 -0.95 10.64
CA ALA A 76 3.25 -2.24 10.21
C ALA A 76 1.75 -2.41 10.55
N VAL A 77 1.31 -2.00 11.74
CA VAL A 77 -0.12 -2.02 12.11
C VAL A 77 -0.96 -1.19 11.14
N VAL A 78 -0.49 0.00 10.76
CA VAL A 78 -1.15 0.83 9.74
C VAL A 78 -1.16 0.14 8.36
N GLN A 79 -0.11 -0.63 8.02
CA GLN A 79 -0.05 -1.44 6.80
C GLN A 79 -1.02 -2.62 6.76
N VAL A 80 -1.44 -3.15 7.91
CA VAL A 80 -2.37 -4.27 7.99
C VAL A 80 -3.82 -3.85 7.70
N TRP A 81 -4.14 -2.56 7.81
CA TRP A 81 -5.51 -2.03 7.67
C TRP A 81 -6.25 -2.50 6.40
N PRO A 82 -5.66 -2.43 5.18
CA PRO A 82 -6.34 -2.89 3.97
C PRO A 82 -6.44 -4.42 3.86
N LEU A 83 -5.66 -5.16 4.67
CA LEU A 83 -5.71 -6.62 4.76
C LEU A 83 -6.94 -7.07 5.56
N ILE A 84 -7.24 -6.37 6.67
CA ILE A 84 -8.40 -6.65 7.53
C ILE A 84 -9.69 -6.21 6.84
N ARG A 85 -9.68 -5.02 6.23
CA ARG A 85 -10.86 -4.43 5.57
C ARG A 85 -10.58 -4.20 4.09
N PRO A 86 -10.70 -5.22 3.22
CA PRO A 86 -10.50 -5.01 1.79
C PRO A 86 -11.55 -4.03 1.22
N PRO A 87 -11.21 -3.27 0.15
CA PRO A 87 -12.12 -2.30 -0.45
C PRO A 87 -13.39 -2.97 -0.98
N ARG A 88 -14.55 -2.49 -0.55
CA ARG A 88 -15.86 -3.01 -0.97
C ARG A 88 -16.53 -2.15 -2.05
N ASN A 89 -16.17 -0.88 -2.14
CA ASN A 89 -16.77 0.12 -3.02
C ASN A 89 -15.72 1.16 -3.46
N ASN A 90 -16.09 2.00 -4.44
CA ASN A 90 -15.20 2.98 -5.06
C ASN A 90 -14.64 4.01 -4.04
N SER A 91 -15.47 4.43 -3.08
CA SER A 91 -15.06 5.33 -1.99
C SER A 91 -13.97 4.72 -1.12
N ASP A 92 -14.16 3.49 -0.65
CA ASP A 92 -13.16 2.75 0.13
C ASP A 92 -11.84 2.65 -0.65
N ALA A 93 -11.90 2.26 -1.93
CA ALA A 93 -10.71 2.15 -2.78
C ALA A 93 -9.97 3.48 -2.92
N SER A 94 -10.68 4.61 -2.98
CA SER A 94 -10.08 5.95 -3.07
C SER A 94 -9.36 6.36 -1.77
N VAL A 95 -9.94 6.03 -0.62
CA VAL A 95 -9.29 6.21 0.69
C VAL A 95 -8.01 5.37 0.78
N TYR A 96 -8.03 4.12 0.30
CA TYR A 96 -6.84 3.27 0.29
C TYR A 96 -5.74 3.76 -0.66
N ILE A 97 -6.08 4.43 -1.76
CA ILE A 97 -5.08 5.09 -2.62
C ILE A 97 -4.42 6.24 -1.87
N ALA A 98 -5.20 7.11 -1.22
CA ALA A 98 -4.65 8.21 -0.41
C ALA A 98 -3.76 7.66 0.72
N TRP A 99 -4.24 6.64 1.43
CA TRP A 99 -3.49 5.91 2.44
C TRP A 99 -2.14 5.38 1.90
N GLY A 100 -2.14 4.76 0.72
CA GLY A 100 -0.92 4.28 0.09
C GLY A 100 0.04 5.40 -0.28
N VAL A 101 -0.45 6.55 -0.76
CA VAL A 101 0.40 7.71 -1.05
C VAL A 101 1.04 8.27 0.22
N PHE A 102 0.27 8.46 1.29
CA PHE A 102 0.83 8.89 2.58
C PHE A 102 1.84 7.88 3.13
N SER A 103 1.53 6.59 3.03
CA SER A 103 2.43 5.49 3.39
C SER A 103 3.76 5.57 2.64
N MET A 104 3.74 5.91 1.34
CA MET A 104 4.93 6.08 0.51
C MET A 104 5.79 7.24 0.99
N ILE A 105 5.15 8.40 1.22
CA ILE A 105 5.85 9.62 1.67
C ILE A 105 6.50 9.36 3.03
N SER A 106 5.76 8.76 3.96
CA SER A 106 6.30 8.42 5.28
C SER A 106 7.44 7.42 5.20
N PHE A 107 7.34 6.39 4.36
CA PHE A 107 8.41 5.41 4.18
C PHE A 107 9.68 6.07 3.65
N VAL A 108 9.57 6.82 2.55
CA VAL A 108 10.70 7.55 1.96
C VAL A 108 11.30 8.54 2.95
N GLY A 109 10.47 9.27 3.69
CA GLY A 109 10.93 10.21 4.72
C GLY A 109 11.72 9.54 5.84
N VAL A 110 11.24 8.40 6.36
CA VAL A 110 11.97 7.60 7.36
C VAL A 110 13.26 7.06 6.76
N GLY A 111 13.25 6.60 5.51
CA GLY A 111 14.44 6.06 4.85
C GLY A 111 15.53 7.10 4.61
N LEU A 112 15.14 8.31 4.21
CA LEU A 112 16.08 9.42 4.07
C LEU A 112 16.71 9.82 5.40
N LEU A 113 16.00 9.66 6.52
CA LEU A 113 16.53 9.91 7.85
C LEU A 113 17.40 8.75 8.36
N LEU A 114 16.96 7.50 8.16
CA LEU A 114 17.67 6.31 8.65
C LEU A 114 18.91 6.00 7.84
N ALA A 115 18.88 6.09 6.51
CA ALA A 115 20.00 5.74 5.65
C ALA A 115 21.35 6.38 6.08
N PRO A 116 21.45 7.71 6.35
CA PRO A 116 22.69 8.29 6.82
C PRO A 116 23.07 7.86 8.23
N ILE A 117 22.09 7.62 9.12
CA ILE A 117 22.32 7.12 10.48
C ILE A 117 22.89 5.71 10.41
N THR A 118 22.22 4.79 9.72
CA THR A 118 22.65 3.41 9.52
C THR A 118 24.02 3.36 8.85
N LEU A 119 24.28 4.19 7.84
CA LEU A 119 25.60 4.29 7.22
C LEU A 119 26.68 4.76 8.21
N MET A 120 26.42 5.81 8.99
CA MET A 120 27.35 6.27 10.02
C MET A 120 27.66 5.18 11.04
N LEU A 121 26.63 4.50 11.54
CA LEU A 121 26.80 3.43 12.52
C LEU A 121 27.67 2.30 11.94
N LEU A 122 27.34 1.82 10.75
CA LEU A 122 28.09 0.74 10.10
C LEU A 122 29.54 1.11 9.78
N VAL A 123 29.85 2.39 9.50
CA VAL A 123 31.23 2.84 9.26
C VAL A 123 32.02 3.03 10.57
N LEU A 124 31.36 3.48 11.65
CA LEU A 124 32.03 3.86 12.90
C LEU A 124 32.39 2.66 13.80
N ASP A 125 31.62 1.57 13.80
CA ASP A 125 31.86 0.46 14.74
C ASP A 125 31.54 -0.94 14.17
N TRP A 126 31.92 -1.17 12.90
CA TRP A 126 31.67 -2.43 12.20
C TRP A 126 32.22 -3.68 12.92
N ARG A 127 33.22 -3.52 13.79
CA ARG A 127 33.86 -4.62 14.51
C ARG A 127 32.93 -5.37 15.47
N GLY A 128 31.84 -4.74 15.95
CA GLY A 128 30.85 -5.39 16.81
C GLY A 128 29.81 -6.26 16.07
N ILE A 129 29.63 -6.06 14.76
CA ILE A 129 28.55 -6.68 13.96
C ILE A 129 28.96 -8.04 13.37
N SER A 130 30.25 -8.23 13.13
CA SER A 130 30.73 -9.23 12.19
C SER A 130 30.75 -10.65 12.79
N LEU A 131 29.71 -11.42 12.47
CA LEU A 131 29.81 -12.87 12.23
C LEU A 131 30.67 -13.19 10.98
N GLY A 132 31.53 -12.28 10.53
CA GLY A 132 32.35 -12.36 9.31
C GLY A 132 31.82 -11.60 8.09
N MET A 133 30.67 -10.91 8.17
CA MET A 133 30.06 -10.25 7.00
C MET A 133 30.65 -8.85 6.71
N ASP A 134 30.60 -8.44 5.45
CA ASP A 134 31.09 -7.15 4.94
C ASP A 134 30.04 -6.03 5.13
N PRO A 135 30.42 -4.82 5.62
CA PRO A 135 29.52 -3.67 5.75
C PRO A 135 28.78 -3.30 4.50
N MET A 136 29.48 -3.35 3.38
CA MET A 136 28.92 -2.99 2.10
C MET A 136 27.85 -4.00 1.68
N LEU A 137 28.00 -5.27 2.06
CA LEU A 137 27.00 -6.28 1.74
C LEU A 137 25.70 -6.04 2.51
N ILE A 138 25.76 -5.72 3.81
CA ILE A 138 24.56 -5.39 4.59
C ILE A 138 23.88 -4.13 4.05
N LEU A 139 24.65 -3.08 3.72
CA LEU A 139 24.11 -1.87 3.10
C LEU A 139 23.45 -2.15 1.76
N CYS A 140 24.06 -2.98 0.91
CA CYS A 140 23.47 -3.37 -0.37
C CYS A 140 22.17 -4.15 -0.18
N VAL A 141 22.12 -5.11 0.74
CA VAL A 141 20.90 -5.87 1.05
C VAL A 141 19.80 -4.93 1.54
N LEU A 142 20.14 -4.02 2.44
CA LEU A 142 19.21 -3.04 2.99
C LEU A 142 18.69 -2.10 1.89
N ALA A 143 19.57 -1.59 1.01
CA ALA A 143 19.17 -0.76 -0.13
C ALA A 143 18.24 -1.49 -1.10
N VAL A 144 18.49 -2.77 -1.37
CA VAL A 144 17.61 -3.61 -2.20
C VAL A 144 16.25 -3.80 -1.54
N LEU A 145 16.20 -4.07 -0.23
CA LEU A 145 14.94 -4.22 0.51
C LEU A 145 14.14 -2.92 0.53
N TRP A 146 14.80 -1.77 0.74
CA TRP A 146 14.19 -0.44 0.66
C TRP A 146 13.59 -0.18 -0.72
N LEU A 147 14.36 -0.44 -1.80
CA LEU A 147 13.89 -0.29 -3.17
C LEU A 147 12.74 -1.25 -3.48
N LEU A 148 12.81 -2.48 -2.99
CA LEU A 148 11.76 -3.49 -3.14
C LEU A 148 10.46 -3.02 -2.50
N GLU A 149 10.50 -2.43 -1.30
CA GLU A 149 9.30 -1.91 -0.64
C GLU A 149 8.69 -0.74 -1.43
N VAL A 150 9.51 0.17 -1.96
CA VAL A 150 9.05 1.26 -2.87
C VAL A 150 8.32 0.69 -4.10
N ILE A 151 8.87 -0.36 -4.72
CA ILE A 151 8.26 -1.04 -5.87
C ILE A 151 6.95 -1.71 -5.47
N LEU A 152 6.93 -2.48 -4.37
CA LEU A 152 5.74 -3.18 -3.90
C LEU A 152 4.63 -2.22 -3.51
N LEU A 153 4.97 -1.08 -2.91
CA LEU A 153 4.03 -0.03 -2.55
C LEU A 153 3.42 0.61 -3.82
N SER A 154 4.24 0.87 -4.84
CA SER A 154 3.78 1.33 -6.16
C SER A 154 2.83 0.32 -6.83
N VAL A 155 3.17 -0.97 -6.77
CA VAL A 155 2.30 -2.06 -7.26
C VAL A 155 0.99 -2.13 -6.47
N THR A 156 1.05 -1.88 -5.16
CA THR A 156 -0.14 -1.85 -4.29
C THR A 156 -1.08 -0.71 -4.70
N LEU A 157 -0.54 0.49 -4.95
CA LEU A 157 -1.31 1.64 -5.45
C LEU A 157 -1.95 1.35 -6.81
N TYR A 158 -1.19 0.75 -7.73
CA TYR A 158 -1.73 0.32 -9.02
C TYR A 158 -2.90 -0.67 -8.87
N ARG A 159 -2.76 -1.67 -7.98
CA ARG A 159 -3.82 -2.65 -7.71
C ARG A 159 -5.06 -2.00 -7.09
N PHE A 160 -4.91 -1.03 -6.19
CA PHE A 160 -6.05 -0.27 -5.68
C PHE A 160 -6.74 0.54 -6.79
N GLY A 161 -5.97 1.20 -7.68
CA GLY A 161 -6.52 1.91 -8.84
C GLY A 161 -7.30 0.98 -9.79
N SER A 162 -6.76 -0.21 -10.06
CA SER A 162 -7.43 -1.22 -10.88
C SER A 162 -8.73 -1.71 -10.23
N LEU A 163 -8.72 -2.03 -8.92
CA LEU A 163 -9.91 -2.41 -8.18
C LEU A 163 -10.96 -1.30 -8.15
N ARG A 164 -10.54 -0.04 -8.02
CA ARG A 164 -11.43 1.12 -8.06
C ARG A 164 -12.19 1.18 -9.39
N MET A 165 -11.50 1.01 -10.52
CA MET A 165 -12.15 0.99 -11.84
C MET A 165 -13.14 -0.17 -11.97
N MET A 166 -12.75 -1.37 -11.52
CA MET A 166 -13.62 -2.55 -11.53
C MET A 166 -14.90 -2.35 -10.69
N LEU A 167 -14.77 -1.79 -9.49
CA LEU A 167 -15.91 -1.53 -8.59
C LEU A 167 -16.83 -0.43 -9.13
N THR A 168 -16.27 0.57 -9.81
CA THR A 168 -17.07 1.63 -10.45
C THR A 168 -17.92 1.07 -11.58
N GLN A 169 -17.40 0.12 -12.35
CA GLN A 169 -18.13 -0.55 -13.44
C GLN A 169 -19.22 -1.50 -12.95
N GLN A 170 -19.09 -2.07 -11.74
CA GLN A 170 -20.10 -2.96 -11.14
C GLN A 170 -21.25 -2.23 -10.44
N ALA A 171 -21.07 -0.97 -10.02
CA ALA A 171 -22.09 -0.18 -9.34
C ALA A 171 -23.46 -0.12 -10.06
N PRO A 172 -23.54 0.19 -11.38
CA PRO A 172 -24.84 0.25 -12.07
C PRO A 172 -25.53 -1.11 -12.19
N LEU A 173 -24.77 -2.22 -12.26
CA LEU A 173 -25.33 -3.58 -12.32
C LEU A 173 -25.98 -3.97 -10.98
N MET A 174 -25.31 -3.67 -9.87
CA MET A 174 -25.83 -3.98 -8.53
C MET A 174 -27.08 -3.17 -8.20
N ASP A 175 -27.12 -1.90 -8.59
CA ASP A 175 -28.33 -1.06 -8.42
C ASP A 175 -29.49 -1.57 -9.27
N TYR A 176 -29.23 -2.02 -10.50
CA TYR A 176 -30.25 -2.65 -11.35
C TYR A 176 -30.80 -3.94 -10.75
N LEU A 177 -29.93 -4.85 -10.29
CA LEU A 177 -30.33 -6.10 -9.64
C LEU A 177 -31.12 -5.85 -8.35
N ASN A 178 -30.75 -4.85 -7.55
CA ASN A 178 -31.46 -4.50 -6.32
C ASN A 178 -32.83 -3.87 -6.58
N THR A 179 -32.99 -3.15 -7.68
CA THR A 179 -34.24 -2.44 -8.02
C THR A 179 -35.22 -3.28 -8.83
N HIS A 180 -34.73 -4.23 -9.63
CA HIS A 180 -35.54 -5.03 -10.58
C HIS A 180 -35.48 -6.55 -10.34
N GLY A 181 -34.68 -7.02 -9.37
CA GLY A 181 -34.51 -8.44 -9.04
C GLY A 181 -35.48 -9.00 -8.00
N ARG A 182 -36.64 -8.38 -7.79
CA ARG A 182 -37.75 -8.92 -6.98
C ARG A 182 -38.92 -9.31 -7.86
#